data_AF-A0A7S0WGX4-F1
#
_entry.id   AF-A0A7S0WGX4-F1
#
_cell.length_a   1.000
_cell.length_b   1.000
_cell.length_c   1.000
_cell.angle_alpha   90.00
_cell.angle_beta   90.00
_cell.angle_gamma   90.00
#
_symmetry.space_group_name_H-M   'P 1'
#
loop_
_entity.id
_entity.type
_entity.pdbx_description
1 polymer ?
#
loop_
_entity_poly.entity_id
_entity_poly.type
_entity_poly.pdbx_seq_one_letter_code
_entity_poly.pdbx_strand_id
1 'polypeptide(L)'
;NGAVAYPAHDEVIPAASKTYTFKGYAYSGGGRKVIRAELSFDQGLSWKLADINVREEPRWANFCSGDKARHWCWCMWTLDVPTEWLMDKDCVEVCFRAVDQSMNKMDERPTWNVMGMLNNPWYRIRIEHTPAGARVEHPCVAGPTPGGWMQKMAAKEPTGELLWGWGGSGTPAAPKRES
;
A
#
# COMPACT_ATOMS: atom_id res chain seq x y z
N ASN A 1 -9.14 -0.75 4.22
CA ASN A 1 -7.87 -0.06 4.53
C ASN A 1 -6.78 -1.10 4.74
N GLY A 2 -5.52 -0.74 4.67
CA GLY A 2 -4.38 -1.62 4.89
C GLY A 2 -3.09 -0.92 4.51
N ALA A 3 -1.97 -1.54 4.86
CA ALA A 3 -0.65 -0.97 4.64
C ALA A 3 0.40 -2.07 4.44
N VAL A 4 1.51 -1.68 3.83
CA VAL A 4 2.74 -2.47 3.78
C VAL A 4 3.49 -2.29 5.10
N ALA A 5 3.93 -3.40 5.69
CA ALA A 5 4.72 -3.42 6.92
C ALA A 5 6.17 -3.86 6.66
N TYR A 6 6.38 -4.75 5.69
CA TYR A 6 7.69 -5.17 5.22
C TYR A 6 7.75 -5.06 3.69
N PRO A 7 8.84 -4.50 3.13
CA PRO A 7 10.08 -4.03 3.79
C PRO A 7 9.86 -2.88 4.77
N ALA A 8 10.73 -2.77 5.77
CA ALA A 8 10.69 -1.69 6.75
C ALA A 8 11.20 -0.37 6.14
N HIS A 9 10.92 0.74 6.82
CA HIS A 9 11.50 2.03 6.45
C HIS A 9 13.03 1.99 6.50
N ASP A 10 13.66 2.46 5.42
CA ASP A 10 15.10 2.42 5.16
C ASP A 10 15.70 1.01 5.07
N GLU A 11 14.89 -0.04 4.99
CA GLU A 11 15.38 -1.37 4.68
C GLU A 11 15.98 -1.41 3.27
N VAL A 12 17.16 -2.02 3.14
CA VAL A 12 17.82 -2.26 1.86
C VAL A 12 17.65 -3.72 1.47
N ILE A 13 16.89 -3.96 0.42
CA ILE A 13 16.71 -5.28 -0.16
C ILE A 13 17.94 -5.59 -1.03
N PRO A 14 18.79 -6.57 -0.67
CA PRO A 14 20.04 -6.79 -1.37
C PRO A 14 19.80 -7.33 -2.79
N ALA A 15 20.52 -6.78 -3.78
CA ALA A 15 20.44 -7.24 -5.17
C ALA A 15 20.85 -8.72 -5.37
N ALA A 16 21.64 -9.27 -4.44
CA ALA A 16 22.04 -10.67 -4.46
C ALA A 16 20.91 -11.64 -4.06
N SER A 17 19.83 -11.14 -3.44
CA SER A 17 18.67 -11.96 -3.09
C SER A 17 17.89 -12.29 -4.35
N LYS A 18 17.41 -13.54 -4.47
CA LYS A 18 16.57 -13.94 -5.62
C LYS A 18 15.12 -13.50 -5.45
N THR A 19 14.62 -13.61 -4.22
CA THR A 19 13.23 -13.35 -3.88
C THR A 19 13.15 -12.51 -2.61
N TYR A 20 12.10 -11.70 -2.51
CA TYR A 20 11.79 -10.93 -1.32
C TYR A 20 10.30 -11.07 -0.97
N THR A 21 10.00 -11.25 0.31
CA THR A 21 8.63 -11.41 0.81
C THR A 21 8.08 -10.09 1.34
N PHE A 22 7.18 -9.47 0.58
CA PHE A 22 6.38 -8.35 1.06
C PHE A 22 5.36 -8.83 2.09
N LYS A 23 5.15 -8.03 3.13
CA LYS A 23 4.16 -8.35 4.17
C LYS A 23 3.42 -7.09 4.58
N GLY A 24 2.18 -7.28 5.01
CA GLY A 24 1.42 -6.21 5.60
C GLY A 24 0.11 -6.70 6.19
N TYR A 25 -0.78 -5.74 6.43
CA TYR A 25 -2.10 -6.02 6.96
C TYR A 25 -3.18 -5.31 6.15
N ALA A 26 -4.40 -5.81 6.25
CA ALA A 26 -5.59 -5.19 5.71
C ALA A 26 -6.79 -5.42 6.62
N TYR A 27 -7.75 -4.51 6.58
CA TYR A 27 -9.01 -4.63 7.31
C TYR A 27 -10.14 -3.86 6.61
N SER A 28 -11.37 -4.27 6.85
CA SER A 28 -12.58 -3.54 6.47
C SER A 28 -13.51 -3.40 7.66
N GLY A 29 -14.28 -2.31 7.69
CA GLY A 29 -15.26 -2.05 8.75
C GLY A 29 -16.52 -2.90 8.60
N GLY A 30 -17.35 -2.90 9.64
CA GLY A 30 -18.66 -3.58 9.59
C GLY A 30 -18.59 -5.11 9.50
N GLY A 31 -17.45 -5.71 9.87
CA GLY A 31 -17.26 -7.16 9.87
C GLY A 31 -17.09 -7.77 8.49
N ARG A 32 -16.80 -6.96 7.46
CA ARG A 32 -16.63 -7.43 6.08
C ARG A 32 -15.27 -8.07 5.89
N LYS A 33 -15.24 -9.26 5.28
CA LYS A 33 -14.00 -9.95 4.92
C LYS A 33 -13.22 -9.16 3.88
N VAL A 34 -11.90 -9.03 4.07
CA VAL A 34 -10.98 -8.65 2.99
C VAL A 34 -10.77 -9.88 2.10
N ILE A 35 -11.07 -9.76 0.81
CA ILE A 35 -11.03 -10.88 -0.15
C ILE A 35 -9.83 -10.79 -1.10
N ARG A 36 -9.23 -9.61 -1.26
CA ARG A 36 -8.02 -9.43 -2.07
C ARG A 36 -7.09 -8.40 -1.44
N ALA A 37 -5.80 -8.70 -1.52
CA ALA A 37 -4.68 -7.84 -1.19
C ALA A 37 -3.80 -7.84 -2.44
N GLU A 38 -3.55 -6.67 -3.03
CA GLU A 38 -2.90 -6.56 -4.32
C GLU A 38 -1.76 -5.55 -4.25
N LEU A 39 -0.62 -5.90 -4.84
CA LEU A 39 0.55 -5.03 -4.97
C LEU A 39 0.82 -4.73 -6.44
N SER A 40 1.18 -3.49 -6.73
CA SER A 40 1.64 -3.04 -8.04
C SER A 40 3.06 -2.51 -7.93
N PHE A 41 3.89 -2.87 -8.91
CA PHE A 41 5.30 -2.50 -9.04
C PHE A 41 5.52 -1.52 -10.22
N ASP A 42 4.43 -1.13 -10.88
CA ASP A 42 4.37 -0.35 -12.12
C ASP A 42 3.33 0.78 -12.01
N GLN A 43 3.27 1.41 -10.82
CA GLN A 43 2.45 2.60 -10.56
C GLN A 43 0.92 2.40 -10.76
N GLY A 44 0.44 1.16 -10.60
CA GLY A 44 -0.96 0.79 -10.68
C GLY A 44 -1.43 0.24 -12.02
N LEU A 45 -0.52 0.08 -13.00
CA LEU A 45 -0.84 -0.48 -14.33
C LEU A 45 -1.20 -1.96 -14.24
N SER A 46 -0.44 -2.75 -13.49
CA SER A 46 -0.71 -4.16 -13.22
C SER A 46 -0.65 -4.48 -11.73
N TRP A 47 -1.32 -5.57 -11.35
CA TRP A 47 -1.53 -5.94 -9.95
C TRP A 47 -1.19 -7.42 -9.75
N LYS A 48 -0.48 -7.71 -8.65
CA LYS A 48 -0.12 -9.05 -8.21
C LYS A 48 -0.93 -9.38 -6.96
N LEU A 49 -1.57 -10.54 -6.96
CA LEU A 49 -2.42 -10.99 -5.85
C LEU A 49 -1.55 -11.59 -4.75
N ALA A 50 -1.66 -11.04 -3.54
CA ALA A 50 -1.01 -11.54 -2.34
C ALA A 50 -1.86 -12.61 -1.64
N ASP A 51 -1.19 -13.49 -0.91
CA ASP A 51 -1.84 -14.49 -0.08
C ASP A 51 -2.34 -13.85 1.22
N ILE A 52 -3.64 -13.96 1.47
CA ILE A 52 -4.27 -13.44 2.69
C ILE A 52 -4.28 -14.54 3.76
N ASN A 53 -3.60 -14.24 4.86
CA ASN A 53 -3.53 -15.07 6.05
C ASN A 53 -4.44 -14.50 7.14
N VAL A 54 -5.62 -15.11 7.30
CA VAL A 54 -6.58 -14.77 8.37
C VAL A 54 -6.35 -15.71 9.55
N ARG A 55 -6.03 -15.15 10.72
CA ARG A 55 -5.86 -15.93 11.97
C ARG A 55 -7.17 -16.08 12.75
N GLU A 56 -8.09 -15.13 12.62
CA GLU A 56 -9.38 -15.15 13.31
C GLU A 56 -10.39 -16.03 12.57
N GLU A 57 -11.06 -16.92 13.30
CA GLU A 57 -12.27 -17.57 12.80
C GLU A 57 -13.43 -16.56 12.75
N PRO A 58 -14.23 -16.54 11.68
CA PRO A 58 -15.33 -15.60 11.57
C PRO A 58 -16.34 -15.80 12.70
N ARG A 59 -16.77 -14.71 13.33
CA ARG A 59 -17.87 -14.76 14.30
C ARG A 59 -19.20 -14.72 13.59
N TRP A 60 -20.13 -15.56 14.02
CA TRP A 60 -21.46 -15.63 13.41
C TRP A 60 -22.44 -14.61 14.04
N ALA A 61 -22.96 -13.69 13.23
CA ALA A 61 -23.91 -12.67 13.66
C ALA A 61 -25.34 -12.99 13.20
N ASN A 62 -26.13 -13.59 14.10
CA ASN A 62 -27.51 -14.01 13.82
C ASN A 62 -28.49 -12.85 13.51
N PHE A 63 -28.14 -11.62 13.88
CA PHE A 63 -28.95 -10.42 13.67
C PHE A 63 -28.78 -9.80 12.28
N CYS A 64 -27.96 -10.38 11.39
CA CYS A 64 -27.74 -9.87 10.05
C CYS A 64 -28.47 -10.71 8.98
N SER A 65 -28.99 -10.03 7.95
CA SER A 65 -29.43 -10.66 6.71
C SER A 65 -28.23 -10.90 5.78
N GLY A 66 -28.29 -11.97 4.97
CA GLY A 66 -27.21 -12.34 4.03
C GLY A 66 -26.08 -13.12 4.69
N ASP A 67 -24.83 -12.82 4.31
CA ASP A 67 -23.64 -13.41 4.93
C ASP A 67 -23.57 -12.99 6.40
N LYS A 68 -23.60 -13.99 7.28
CA LYS A 68 -23.56 -13.83 8.75
C LYS A 68 -22.16 -14.00 9.32
N ALA A 69 -21.18 -14.42 8.51
CA ALA A 69 -19.78 -14.45 8.92
C ALA A 69 -19.27 -13.00 9.12
N ARG A 70 -18.64 -12.74 10.27
CA ARG A 70 -18.06 -11.44 10.59
C ARG A 70 -16.58 -11.57 10.90
N HIS A 71 -15.81 -10.77 10.17
CA HIS A 71 -14.37 -10.66 10.31
C HIS A 71 -14.06 -9.33 11.00
N TRP A 72 -13.84 -9.36 12.31
CA TRP A 72 -13.63 -8.15 13.11
C TRP A 72 -12.16 -7.80 13.23
N CYS A 73 -11.28 -8.78 13.14
CA CYS A 73 -9.85 -8.58 13.09
C CYS A 73 -9.38 -8.27 11.67
N TRP A 74 -8.27 -7.53 11.61
CA TRP A 74 -7.42 -7.46 10.43
C TRP A 74 -6.96 -8.84 9.95
N CYS A 75 -6.60 -8.92 8.68
CA CYS A 75 -5.87 -10.04 8.11
C CYS A 75 -4.44 -9.62 7.79
N MET A 76 -3.53 -10.58 7.84
CA MET A 76 -2.17 -10.39 7.34
C MET A 76 -2.13 -10.81 5.87
N TRP A 77 -1.23 -10.24 5.10
CA TRP A 77 -0.98 -10.69 3.74
C TRP A 77 0.52 -10.83 3.47
N THR A 78 0.86 -11.73 2.56
CA THR A 78 2.24 -12.02 2.13
C THR A 78 2.28 -12.10 0.60
N LEU A 79 3.33 -11.55 -0.01
CA LEU A 79 3.61 -11.71 -1.44
C LEU A 79 5.10 -11.91 -1.66
N ASP A 80 5.47 -13.08 -2.17
CA ASP A 80 6.83 -13.33 -2.63
C ASP A 80 7.01 -12.77 -4.04
N VAL A 81 8.03 -11.95 -4.24
CA VAL A 81 8.36 -11.39 -5.55
C VAL A 81 9.82 -11.63 -5.92
N PRO A 82 10.13 -11.77 -7.22
CA PRO A 82 11.49 -11.73 -7.70
C PRO A 82 12.14 -10.38 -7.38
N THR A 83 13.34 -10.40 -6.79
CA THR A 83 14.05 -9.17 -6.44
C THR A 83 14.43 -8.34 -7.68
N GLU A 84 14.55 -8.97 -8.85
CA GLU A 84 14.76 -8.29 -10.14
C GLU A 84 13.71 -7.20 -10.43
N TRP A 85 12.45 -7.39 -10.03
CA TRP A 85 11.41 -6.37 -10.24
C TRP A 85 11.68 -5.10 -9.45
N LEU A 86 12.34 -5.22 -8.31
CA LEU A 86 12.73 -4.10 -7.46
C LEU A 86 14.06 -3.46 -7.87
N MET A 87 14.82 -4.13 -8.74
CA MET A 87 16.06 -3.63 -9.30
C MET A 87 15.85 -2.96 -10.66
N ASP A 88 14.68 -3.20 -11.27
CA ASP A 88 14.23 -2.51 -12.46
C ASP A 88 14.12 -1.00 -12.18
N LYS A 89 14.81 -0.20 -12.99
CA LYS A 89 14.85 1.26 -12.85
C LYS A 89 13.48 1.91 -13.01
N ASP A 90 12.56 1.24 -13.70
CA ASP A 90 11.19 1.72 -13.86
C ASP A 90 10.33 1.46 -12.60
N CYS A 91 10.77 0.57 -11.69
CA CYS A 91 10.13 0.34 -10.41
C CYS A 91 10.54 1.41 -9.38
N VAL A 92 9.89 2.57 -9.45
CA VAL A 92 10.15 3.70 -8.54
C VAL A 92 9.27 3.70 -7.27
N GLU A 93 8.21 2.88 -7.26
CA GLU A 93 7.30 2.73 -6.12
C GLU A 93 6.60 1.37 -6.12
N VAL A 94 6.16 0.95 -4.94
CA VAL A 94 5.26 -0.19 -4.76
C VAL A 94 3.96 0.30 -4.13
N CYS A 95 2.85 0.01 -4.80
CA CYS A 95 1.51 0.40 -4.40
C CYS A 95 0.75 -0.80 -3.84
N PHE A 96 0.08 -0.61 -2.71
CA PHE A 96 -0.77 -1.62 -2.10
C PHE A 96 -2.24 -1.18 -2.07
N ARG A 97 -3.14 -2.10 -2.40
CA ARG A 97 -4.59 -1.93 -2.20
C ARG A 97 -5.24 -3.21 -1.71
N ALA A 98 -6.38 -3.05 -1.03
CA ALA A 98 -7.24 -4.15 -0.61
C ALA A 98 -8.67 -4.00 -1.13
N VAL A 99 -9.36 -5.14 -1.27
CA VAL A 99 -10.77 -5.23 -1.69
C VAL A 99 -11.55 -6.07 -0.67
N ASP A 100 -12.70 -5.58 -0.25
CA ASP A 100 -13.59 -6.31 0.66
C ASP A 100 -14.68 -7.11 -0.08
N GLN A 101 -15.40 -7.96 0.66
CA GLN A 101 -16.44 -8.83 0.10
C GLN A 101 -17.65 -8.09 -0.49
N SER A 102 -17.81 -6.80 -0.17
CA SER A 102 -18.81 -5.93 -0.79
C SER A 102 -18.27 -5.20 -2.02
N MET A 103 -17.09 -5.61 -2.52
CA MET A 103 -16.36 -5.01 -3.63
C MET A 103 -15.96 -3.55 -3.40
N ASN A 104 -15.93 -3.09 -2.14
CA ASN A 104 -15.32 -1.81 -1.82
C ASN A 104 -13.81 -1.91 -1.97
N LYS A 105 -13.21 -0.90 -2.59
CA LYS A 105 -11.78 -0.83 -2.91
C LYS A 105 -11.16 0.41 -2.29
N MET A 106 -9.88 0.35 -1.96
CA MET A 106 -9.10 1.53 -1.58
C MET A 106 -8.97 2.48 -2.77
N ASP A 107 -9.08 3.78 -2.51
CA ASP A 107 -8.98 4.81 -3.53
C ASP A 107 -7.54 4.99 -3.99
N GLU A 108 -7.34 5.39 -5.24
CA GLU A 108 -5.98 5.64 -5.77
C GLU A 108 -5.30 6.83 -5.06
N ARG A 109 -6.10 7.83 -4.69
CA ARG A 109 -5.66 9.14 -4.21
C ARG A 109 -6.23 9.45 -2.83
N PRO A 110 -5.49 10.20 -2.00
CA PRO A 110 -5.98 10.60 -0.69
C PRO A 110 -7.21 11.51 -0.83
N THR A 111 -8.23 11.25 -0.03
CA THR A 111 -9.36 12.17 0.15
C THR A 111 -9.08 13.04 1.38
N TRP A 112 -8.72 14.30 1.15
CA TRP A 112 -8.44 15.23 2.24
C TRP A 112 -9.73 15.61 2.96
N ASN A 113 -9.66 15.69 4.28
CA ASN A 113 -10.70 16.28 5.12
C ASN A 113 -10.06 17.02 6.30
N VAL A 114 -10.81 17.97 6.88
CA VAL A 114 -10.35 18.85 7.96
C VAL A 114 -9.79 18.07 9.16
N MET A 115 -10.36 16.90 9.45
CA MET A 115 -9.97 16.09 10.61
C MET A 115 -8.77 15.17 10.32
N GLY A 116 -8.34 15.04 9.06
CA GLY A 116 -7.32 14.06 8.64
C GLY A 116 -7.73 12.60 8.89
N MET A 117 -9.03 12.33 9.09
CA MET A 117 -9.52 11.02 9.49
C MET A 117 -9.85 10.14 8.27
N LEU A 118 -9.87 8.82 8.50
CA LEU A 118 -10.28 7.82 7.50
C LEU A 118 -9.49 7.86 6.19
N ASN A 119 -8.21 8.25 6.25
CA ASN A 119 -7.32 8.21 5.11
C ASN A 119 -7.07 6.74 4.69
N ASN A 120 -7.63 6.34 3.54
CA ASN A 120 -7.58 4.97 3.01
C ASN A 120 -7.15 4.85 1.52
N PRO A 121 -6.29 5.73 0.96
CA PRO A 121 -5.79 5.58 -0.40
C PRO A 121 -4.85 4.39 -0.49
N TRP A 122 -4.41 4.05 -1.70
CA TRP A 122 -3.34 3.07 -1.89
C TRP A 122 -2.15 3.45 -1.02
N TYR A 123 -1.64 2.45 -0.30
CA TYR A 123 -0.43 2.63 0.50
C TYR A 123 0.77 2.57 -0.45
N ARG A 124 1.60 3.60 -0.47
CA ARG A 124 2.71 3.72 -1.43
C ARG A 124 4.04 3.82 -0.70
N ILE A 125 4.96 2.92 -1.04
CA ILE A 125 6.36 3.01 -0.61
C ILE A 125 7.22 3.35 -1.82
N ARG A 126 8.27 4.15 -1.61
CA ARG A 126 9.25 4.54 -2.64
C ARG A 126 10.40 3.55 -2.67
N ILE A 127 10.90 3.30 -3.87
CA ILE A 127 12.08 2.48 -4.10
C ILE A 127 13.21 3.39 -4.59
N GLU A 128 14.30 3.43 -3.83
CA GLU A 128 15.54 4.08 -4.25
C GLU A 128 16.58 3.02 -4.59
N HIS A 129 17.06 3.05 -5.83
CA HIS A 129 18.10 2.15 -6.29
C HIS A 129 19.47 2.63 -5.81
N THR A 130 20.13 1.80 -5.02
CA THR A 130 21.48 2.01 -4.51
C THR A 130 22.45 0.95 -5.07
N PRO A 131 23.78 1.15 -4.99
CA PRO A 131 24.74 0.10 -5.37
C PRO A 131 24.58 -1.22 -4.58
N ALA A 132 24.02 -1.16 -3.37
CA ALA A 132 23.80 -2.32 -2.52
C ALA A 132 22.47 -3.06 -2.81
N GLY A 133 21.53 -2.41 -3.50
CA GLY A 133 20.19 -2.93 -3.77
C GLY A 133 19.12 -1.85 -3.72
N ALA A 134 17.89 -2.24 -3.42
CA ALA A 134 16.72 -1.36 -3.39
C ALA A 134 16.44 -0.90 -1.96
N ARG A 135 16.65 0.39 -1.66
CA ARG A 135 16.26 0.99 -0.38
C ARG A 135 14.79 1.39 -0.42
N VAL A 136 14.06 1.05 0.63
CA VAL A 136 12.60 1.26 0.71
C VAL A 136 12.30 2.43 1.63
N GLU A 137 11.43 3.33 1.20
CA GLU A 137 11.00 4.47 1.98
C GLU A 137 9.46 4.51 2.10
N HIS A 138 8.97 4.45 3.34
CA HIS A 138 7.55 4.61 3.68
C HIS A 138 7.08 6.07 3.53
N PRO A 139 5.76 6.35 3.43
CA PRO A 139 5.24 7.72 3.26
C PRO A 139 5.56 8.61 4.46
N CYS A 140 5.47 8.06 5.67
CA CYS A 140 5.83 8.72 6.92
C CYS A 140 6.45 7.70 7.90
N VAL A 141 7.15 8.21 8.91
CA VAL A 141 7.63 7.45 10.06
C VAL A 141 6.68 7.71 11.23
N ALA A 142 6.45 6.70 12.07
CA ALA A 142 5.54 6.82 13.20
C ALA A 142 6.07 7.79 14.27
N GLY A 143 5.15 8.50 14.92
CA GLY A 143 5.46 9.42 16.01
C GLY A 143 6.01 10.77 15.52
N PRO A 144 6.77 11.49 16.37
CA PRO A 144 7.31 12.80 16.04
C PRO A 144 8.59 12.73 15.17
N THR A 145 9.03 11.53 14.79
CA THR A 145 10.28 11.30 14.06
C THR A 145 10.15 11.80 12.61
N PRO A 146 11.00 12.74 12.18
CA PRO A 146 11.06 13.11 10.78
C PRO A 146 11.50 11.93 9.90
N GLY A 147 10.83 11.73 8.78
CA GLY A 147 11.17 10.71 7.80
C GLY A 147 10.01 10.41 6.86
N GLY A 148 10.34 9.67 5.81
CA GLY A 148 9.38 9.29 4.78
C GLY A 148 9.37 10.23 3.60
N TRP A 149 8.99 9.66 2.46
CA TRP A 149 9.11 10.35 1.18
C TRP A 149 8.17 11.55 1.10
N MET A 150 7.01 11.52 1.78
CA MET A 150 6.07 12.66 1.79
C MET A 150 6.69 13.87 2.48
N GLN A 151 7.43 13.69 3.57
CA GLN A 151 8.08 14.79 4.27
C GLN A 151 9.25 15.37 3.46
N LYS A 152 10.06 14.51 2.83
CA LYS A 152 11.14 14.94 1.93
C LYS A 152 10.60 15.77 0.75
N MET A 153 9.50 15.32 0.17
CA MET A 153 8.81 16.05 -0.90
C MET A 153 8.29 17.42 -0.43
N ALA A 154 7.58 17.45 0.71
CA ALA A 154 7.05 18.69 1.27
C ALA A 154 8.13 19.73 1.58
N ALA A 155 9.32 19.29 1.98
CA ALA A 155 10.46 20.17 2.25
C ALA A 155 11.10 20.72 0.96
N LYS A 156 11.05 19.98 -0.15
CA LYS A 156 11.65 20.36 -1.43
C LYS A 156 10.74 21.32 -2.22
N GLU A 157 9.47 20.98 -2.34
CA GLU A 157 8.46 21.80 -3.02
C GLU A 157 7.10 21.67 -2.29
N PRO A 158 6.65 22.70 -1.56
CA PRO A 158 5.36 22.70 -0.88
C PRO A 158 4.23 22.99 -1.88
N THR A 159 4.14 22.23 -2.97
CA THR A 159 3.06 22.33 -3.96
C THR A 159 1.90 21.40 -3.56
N GLY A 160 0.69 21.69 -4.04
CA GLY A 160 -0.48 20.80 -3.89
C GLY A 160 -0.32 19.43 -4.57
N GLU A 161 0.83 19.15 -5.16
CA GLU A 161 1.21 17.91 -5.83
C GLU A 161 1.36 16.71 -4.88
N LEU A 162 1.60 16.99 -3.60
CA LEU A 162 1.49 15.99 -2.52
C LEU A 162 0.09 15.34 -2.44
N LEU A 163 -0.96 16.04 -2.88
CA LEU A 163 -2.34 15.54 -2.92
C LEU A 163 -2.63 14.69 -4.16
N TRP A 164 -1.80 14.78 -5.21
CA TRP A 164 -2.04 14.09 -6.47
C TRP A 164 -1.35 12.74 -6.60
N GLY A 165 -0.42 12.41 -5.68
CA GLY A 165 0.18 11.07 -5.60
C GLY A 165 1.28 10.77 -6.63
N TRP A 166 1.71 11.76 -7.43
CA TRP A 166 2.67 11.59 -8.54
C TRP A 166 4.03 12.22 -8.25
N GLY A 167 4.58 11.95 -7.07
CA GLY A 167 5.84 12.52 -6.60
C GLY A 167 7.14 11.87 -7.09
N GLY A 168 7.08 11.08 -8.17
CA GLY A 168 8.24 10.41 -8.77
C GLY A 168 8.42 10.86 -10.21
N SER A 169 9.62 10.72 -10.76
CA SER A 169 9.94 10.98 -12.17
C SER A 169 9.21 10.07 -13.18
N GLY A 170 8.20 9.31 -12.75
CA GLY A 170 7.38 8.44 -13.57
C GLY A 170 6.20 9.20 -14.18
N THR A 171 5.97 8.99 -15.48
CA THR A 171 4.81 9.53 -16.20
C THR A 171 3.52 8.88 -15.68
N PRO A 172 2.42 9.64 -15.50
CA PRO A 172 1.16 9.06 -15.05
C PRO A 172 0.65 7.96 -15.98
N ALA A 173 0.29 6.82 -15.40
CA ALA A 173 -0.44 5.75 -16.10
C ALA A 173 -1.88 6.15 -16.46
N ALA A 174 -2.46 7.12 -15.74
CA ALA A 174 -3.84 7.56 -15.93
C ALA A 174 -3.90 9.04 -16.36
N PRO A 175 -4.72 9.40 -17.37
CA PRO A 175 -4.85 10.77 -17.82
C PRO A 175 -5.37 11.68 -16.71
N LYS A 176 -4.97 12.97 -16.75
CA LYS A 176 -5.56 14.01 -15.90
C LYS A 176 -7.08 13.98 -16.11
N ARG A 177 -7.85 13.89 -15.03
CA ARG A 177 -9.30 14.02 -15.11
C ARG A 177 -9.58 15.50 -15.34
N GLU A 178 -10.07 15.85 -16.52
CA GLU A 178 -10.58 17.19 -16.79
C GLU A 178 -11.76 17.45 -15.84
N SER A 179 -11.75 18.64 -15.23
CA SER A 179 -12.79 19.13 -14.32
C SER A 179 -14.09 19.42 -15.06
#